data_AF-A0A8T2A0Q6-F1
#
_entry.id   AF-A0A8T2A0Q6-F1
#
_cell.length_a   1.000
_cell.length_b   1.000
_cell.length_c   1.000
_cell.angle_alpha   90.00
_cell.angle_beta   90.00
_cell.angle_gamma   90.00
#
_symmetry.space_group_name_H-M   'P 1'
#
loop_
_entity.id
_entity.type
_entity.pdbx_description
1 polymer ?
#
loop_
_entity_poly.entity_id
_entity_poly.type
_entity_poly.pdbx_seq_one_letter_code
_entity_poly.pdbx_strand_id
1 'polypeptide(L)'
;MGRIRSPFDKNKFTWVIKDFSSLRSEIIYSDEFVIDGCKWRLMAYPDGDRIKKYMSLYVEVADSKHLPSGWSIHTELRMEVVNHHLYKPSQQKYRKNFWFDKKTPAWGYKTMIPHSKLCGEEGFLVNGEVTIVVQIDVYRVIGKVAAIEISEEGSKGGYEFESEVESKKESVEGSKGGYEYESEEVSKMESVEGSKGRYEYESEEESKKESVEGSQWGYEYESDKESKKDYVEGSKGGYEYESEEESKKESESKKDSEEGSRPLKKIKRNDDGVKSNDSVNKTQQLKETMDINGFQVLPSQEKFVSRIFEKYPDIAVGFHAKNQHLRTACMNVLLSLIETLCQSPQELSNEDMVEAGNALAYVKDAGFKVDWLEKKLEEVKEKKEEGQTAETRIQELEEEMMNIMCKWSDMKAVLEKEKTKVLAASAPLTLDDFV
;
A
#
# COMPACT_ATOMS: atom_id res chain seq x y z
N MET A 1 21.63 -14.11 29.11
CA MET A 1 20.25 -13.56 29.07
C MET A 1 19.64 -13.93 27.74
N GLY A 2 18.54 -14.68 27.76
CA GLY A 2 17.88 -15.21 26.56
C GLY A 2 17.14 -14.11 25.79
N ARG A 3 17.31 -14.09 24.47
CA ARG A 3 16.55 -13.23 23.56
C ARG A 3 15.16 -13.84 23.37
N ILE A 4 14.13 -13.14 23.84
CA ILE A 4 12.73 -13.46 23.53
C ILE A 4 12.52 -13.16 22.05
N ARG A 5 12.32 -14.19 21.22
CA ARG A 5 11.86 -14.02 19.83
C ARG A 5 10.37 -13.66 19.88
N SER A 6 10.01 -12.51 19.30
CA SER A 6 8.61 -12.13 19.08
C SER A 6 7.91 -13.18 18.19
N PRO A 7 6.63 -13.54 18.45
CA PRO A 7 5.89 -14.52 17.65
C PRO A 7 5.58 -14.06 16.21
N PHE A 8 5.85 -12.79 15.87
CA PHE A 8 5.40 -12.14 14.63
C PHE A 8 6.44 -12.02 13.51
N ASP A 9 7.67 -12.56 13.69
CA ASP A 9 8.76 -12.44 12.71
C ASP A 9 9.21 -13.80 12.12
N LYS A 10 8.29 -14.76 11.90
CA LYS A 10 8.67 -16.12 11.44
C LYS A 10 9.28 -16.16 10.03
N ASN A 11 9.00 -15.17 9.20
CA ASN A 11 9.47 -15.03 7.82
C ASN A 11 10.65 -14.05 7.67
N LYS A 12 11.29 -13.65 8.78
CA LYS A 12 12.33 -12.62 8.80
C LYS A 12 13.64 -13.17 9.31
N PHE A 13 14.73 -12.80 8.65
CA PHE A 13 16.10 -13.13 9.07
C PHE A 13 16.96 -11.87 9.09
N THR A 14 17.84 -11.78 10.09
CA THR A 14 18.74 -10.64 10.27
C THR A 14 20.18 -11.12 10.28
N TRP A 15 20.99 -10.49 9.44
CA TRP A 15 22.41 -10.77 9.29
C TRP A 15 23.23 -9.51 9.56
N VAL A 16 24.22 -9.61 10.44
CA VAL A 16 25.16 -8.53 10.74
C VAL A 16 26.50 -8.88 10.13
N ILE A 17 26.95 -8.07 9.18
CA ILE A 17 28.29 -8.16 8.59
C ILE A 17 29.22 -7.30 9.44
N LYS A 18 30.21 -7.93 10.06
CA LYS A 18 31.22 -7.25 10.88
C LYS A 18 32.43 -6.84 10.05
N ASP A 19 33.19 -5.88 10.56
CA ASP A 19 34.45 -5.43 9.95
C ASP A 19 34.31 -5.10 8.45
N PHE A 20 33.16 -4.57 8.03
CA PHE A 20 32.75 -4.45 6.63
C PHE A 20 33.80 -3.75 5.76
N SER A 21 34.43 -2.69 6.29
CA SER A 21 35.48 -1.91 5.61
C SER A 21 36.74 -2.71 5.26
N SER A 22 36.94 -3.87 5.90
CA SER A 22 38.09 -4.76 5.67
C SER A 22 37.80 -5.87 4.65
N LEU A 23 36.54 -6.17 4.36
CA LEU A 23 36.08 -7.34 3.58
C LEU A 23 36.13 -7.12 2.06
N ARG A 24 37.17 -6.46 1.56
CA ARG A 24 37.24 -6.08 0.14
C ARG A 24 37.40 -7.30 -0.76
N SER A 25 36.61 -7.30 -1.84
CA SER A 25 36.72 -8.23 -2.98
C SER A 25 36.45 -9.72 -2.72
N GLU A 26 35.90 -10.06 -1.55
CA GLU A 26 35.41 -11.41 -1.23
C GLU A 26 33.87 -11.43 -1.19
N ILE A 27 33.27 -12.57 -1.60
CA ILE A 27 31.83 -12.81 -1.41
C ILE A 27 31.64 -13.27 0.02
N ILE A 28 30.79 -12.58 0.77
CA ILE A 28 30.50 -12.94 2.15
C ILE A 28 29.17 -13.67 2.19
N TYR A 29 29.12 -14.73 2.98
CA TYR A 29 27.95 -15.55 3.18
C TYR A 29 27.41 -15.40 4.60
N SER A 30 26.09 -15.40 4.75
CA SER A 30 25.48 -15.62 6.07
C SER A 30 25.53 -17.10 6.45
N ASP A 31 25.22 -17.39 7.71
CA ASP A 31 24.77 -18.72 8.09
C ASP A 31 23.52 -19.12 7.29
N GLU A 32 23.29 -20.43 7.14
CA GLU A 32 22.04 -20.93 6.59
C GLU A 32 20.90 -20.71 7.59
N PHE A 33 19.72 -20.37 7.08
CA PHE A 33 18.51 -20.20 7.88
C PHE A 33 17.30 -20.81 7.20
N VAL A 34 16.28 -21.15 7.98
CA VAL A 34 15.07 -21.81 7.50
C VAL A 34 13.88 -20.88 7.62
N ILE A 35 13.16 -20.67 6.52
CA ILE A 35 11.87 -19.97 6.47
C ILE A 35 10.91 -20.85 5.65
N ASP A 36 9.74 -21.15 6.23
CA ASP A 36 8.70 -22.02 5.66
C ASP A 36 9.24 -23.36 5.13
N GLY A 37 10.13 -23.98 5.92
CA GLY A 37 10.73 -25.28 5.61
C GLY A 37 11.81 -25.26 4.51
N CYS A 38 12.05 -24.12 3.87
CA CYS A 38 13.08 -23.96 2.85
C CYS A 38 14.38 -23.42 3.48
N LYS A 39 15.54 -23.94 3.05
CA LYS A 39 16.86 -23.45 3.49
C LYS A 39 17.36 -22.33 2.60
N TRP A 40 17.70 -21.22 3.23
CA TRP A 40 18.13 -19.99 2.58
C TRP A 40 19.53 -19.59 3.06
N ARG A 41 20.24 -18.83 2.23
CA ARG A 41 21.50 -18.17 2.60
C ARG A 41 21.59 -16.81 1.90
N LEU A 42 22.15 -15.82 2.59
CA LEU A 42 22.45 -14.51 2.01
C LEU A 42 23.89 -14.47 1.47
N MET A 43 24.07 -13.73 0.38
CA MET A 43 25.37 -13.44 -0.22
C MET A 43 25.51 -11.93 -0.42
N ALA A 44 26.56 -11.35 0.17
CA ALA A 44 26.91 -9.95 -0.04
C ALA A 44 28.21 -9.84 -0.86
N TYR A 45 28.22 -8.88 -1.79
CA TYR A 45 29.43 -8.43 -2.49
C TYR A 45 29.73 -7.02 -1.99
N PRO A 46 30.64 -6.85 -1.01
CA PRO A 46 30.99 -5.55 -0.47
C PRO A 46 31.41 -4.56 -1.55
N ASP A 47 32.28 -4.98 -2.46
CA ASP A 47 32.77 -4.18 -3.59
C ASP A 47 31.87 -4.26 -4.83
N GLY A 48 30.69 -4.87 -4.74
CA GLY A 48 29.76 -5.02 -5.84
C GLY A 48 30.10 -6.12 -6.85
N ASP A 49 29.04 -6.69 -7.41
CA ASP A 49 29.05 -7.63 -8.53
C ASP A 49 29.01 -6.86 -9.85
N ARG A 50 30.18 -6.76 -10.51
CA ARG A 50 30.46 -5.99 -11.73
C ARG A 50 30.34 -4.47 -11.59
N ILE A 51 29.43 -3.97 -10.76
CA ILE A 51 29.19 -2.53 -10.55
C ILE A 51 29.83 -2.10 -9.23
N LYS A 52 31.09 -1.64 -9.33
CA LYS A 52 31.95 -1.37 -8.16
C LYS A 52 31.53 -0.21 -7.25
N LYS A 53 30.53 0.58 -7.64
CA LYS A 53 30.04 1.73 -6.88
C LYS A 53 28.95 1.37 -5.84
N TYR A 54 28.52 0.11 -5.83
CA TYR A 54 27.42 -0.36 -5.00
C TYR A 54 27.85 -1.62 -4.27
N MET A 55 27.28 -1.85 -3.08
CA MET A 55 27.21 -3.19 -2.52
C MET A 55 26.11 -3.96 -3.27
N SER A 56 26.37 -5.23 -3.59
CA SER A 56 25.35 -6.15 -4.11
C SER A 56 24.90 -7.13 -3.03
N LEU A 57 23.63 -7.53 -3.07
CA LEU A 57 23.03 -8.44 -2.09
C LEU A 57 22.12 -9.45 -2.80
N TYR A 58 22.25 -10.72 -2.43
CA TYR A 58 21.50 -11.83 -3.00
C TYR A 58 20.99 -12.79 -1.92
N VAL A 59 19.92 -13.49 -2.25
CA VAL A 59 19.39 -14.65 -1.51
C VAL A 59 19.56 -15.88 -2.40
N GLU A 60 20.02 -16.99 -1.83
CA GLU A 60 20.05 -18.30 -2.48
C GLU A 60 19.29 -19.36 -1.70
N VAL A 61 18.80 -20.37 -2.42
CA VAL A 61 18.33 -21.63 -1.85
C VAL A 61 19.56 -22.49 -1.55
N ALA A 62 19.91 -22.62 -0.26
CA ALA A 62 21.21 -23.12 0.20
C ALA A 62 21.47 -24.57 -0.21
N ASP A 63 20.43 -25.41 -0.22
CA ASP A 63 20.48 -26.82 -0.59
C ASP A 63 19.96 -27.08 -2.02
N SER A 64 19.91 -26.06 -2.87
CA SER A 64 19.43 -26.13 -4.26
C SER A 64 20.01 -27.29 -5.09
N LYS A 65 21.26 -27.69 -4.83
CA LYS A 65 21.94 -28.80 -5.50
C LYS A 65 21.44 -30.18 -5.07
N HIS A 66 20.84 -30.27 -3.89
CA HIS A 66 20.31 -31.51 -3.30
C HIS A 66 18.80 -31.64 -3.49
N LEU A 67 18.13 -30.59 -4.00
CA LEU A 67 16.70 -30.62 -4.28
C LEU A 67 16.38 -31.47 -5.54
N PRO A 68 15.22 -32.15 -5.56
CA PRO A 68 14.84 -33.03 -6.67
C PRO A 68 14.67 -32.27 -7.98
N SER A 69 14.86 -32.95 -9.11
CA SER A 69 14.68 -32.33 -10.42
C SER A 69 13.26 -31.78 -10.58
N GLY A 70 13.15 -30.55 -11.10
CA GLY A 70 11.87 -29.85 -11.26
C GLY A 70 11.39 -29.11 -10.02
N TRP A 71 12.24 -28.91 -9.01
CA TRP A 71 11.90 -28.09 -7.87
C TRP A 71 11.66 -26.62 -8.25
N SER A 72 10.69 -25.97 -7.62
CA SER A 72 10.49 -24.53 -7.71
C SER A 72 9.79 -23.96 -6.48
N ILE A 73 10.18 -22.76 -6.04
CA ILE A 73 9.67 -22.10 -4.83
C ILE A 73 9.14 -20.71 -5.21
N HIS A 74 7.84 -20.51 -5.07
CA HIS A 74 7.17 -19.23 -5.30
C HIS A 74 7.30 -18.34 -4.06
N THR A 75 7.88 -17.16 -4.23
CA THR A 75 8.25 -16.27 -3.15
C THR A 75 7.91 -14.81 -3.41
N GLU A 76 7.81 -14.07 -2.32
CA GLU A 76 7.96 -12.63 -2.28
C GLU A 76 9.13 -12.27 -1.36
N LEU A 77 10.01 -11.38 -1.82
CA LEU A 77 11.26 -11.02 -1.14
C LEU A 77 11.27 -9.53 -0.80
N ARG A 78 11.57 -9.22 0.47
CA ARG A 78 12.00 -7.87 0.88
C ARG A 78 13.42 -7.94 1.42
N MET A 79 14.31 -7.10 0.90
CA MET A 79 15.67 -6.94 1.38
C MET A 79 15.85 -5.53 1.92
N GLU A 80 16.49 -5.40 3.07
CA GLU A 80 16.73 -4.13 3.74
C GLU A 80 18.18 -4.06 4.22
N VAL A 81 18.87 -2.97 3.88
CA VAL A 81 20.07 -2.54 4.59
C VAL A 81 19.63 -1.49 5.61
N VAL A 82 19.75 -1.83 6.89
CA VAL A 82 19.21 -1.04 7.99
C VAL A 82 19.97 0.27 8.11
N ASN A 83 19.25 1.38 8.19
CA ASN A 83 19.81 2.64 8.64
C ASN A 83 19.63 2.76 10.16
N HIS A 84 20.71 2.89 10.90
CA HIS A 84 20.69 3.02 12.36
C HIS A 84 20.48 4.46 12.83
N HIS A 85 20.44 5.44 11.91
CA HIS A 85 19.94 6.77 12.22
C HIS A 85 18.42 6.74 12.27
N LEU A 86 17.88 6.96 13.47
CA LEU A 86 16.46 6.84 13.86
C LEU A 86 15.44 7.64 13.00
N TYR A 87 15.91 8.45 12.04
CA TYR A 87 15.10 9.38 11.23
C TYR A 87 15.42 9.31 9.74
N LYS A 88 16.37 8.46 9.33
CA LYS A 88 16.67 8.23 7.93
C LYS A 88 16.14 6.86 7.53
N PRO A 89 15.44 6.74 6.39
CA PRO A 89 14.91 5.46 5.98
C PRO A 89 16.04 4.48 5.69
N SER A 90 15.82 3.22 6.06
CA SER A 90 16.61 2.08 5.58
C SER A 90 16.57 1.99 4.06
N GLN A 91 17.58 1.36 3.46
CA GLN A 91 17.59 1.09 2.03
C GLN A 91 16.88 -0.24 1.79
N GLN A 92 15.66 -0.15 1.25
CA GLN A 92 14.84 -1.33 0.98
C GLN A 92 14.73 -1.59 -0.52
N LYS A 93 14.60 -2.87 -0.88
CA LYS A 93 14.24 -3.33 -2.21
C LYS A 93 13.33 -4.54 -2.13
N TYR A 94 12.50 -4.67 -3.15
CA TYR A 94 11.36 -5.56 -3.10
C TYR A 94 11.09 -6.28 -4.42
N ARG A 95 10.71 -7.55 -4.32
CA ARG A 95 10.37 -8.40 -5.46
C ARG A 95 9.15 -9.27 -5.14
N LYS A 96 8.03 -9.00 -5.83
CA LYS A 96 6.84 -9.87 -5.86
C LYS A 96 7.01 -11.01 -6.84
N ASN A 97 6.24 -12.08 -6.59
CA ASN A 97 5.94 -13.14 -7.55
C ASN A 97 7.19 -13.73 -8.21
N PHE A 98 8.21 -14.03 -7.41
CA PHE A 98 9.48 -14.56 -7.88
C PHE A 98 9.58 -16.07 -7.62
N TRP A 99 10.07 -16.80 -8.61
CA TRP A 99 10.27 -18.23 -8.51
C TRP A 99 11.76 -18.56 -8.45
N PHE A 100 12.18 -19.20 -7.36
CA PHE A 100 13.46 -19.89 -7.33
C PHE A 100 13.29 -21.27 -7.96
N ASP A 101 14.25 -21.69 -8.78
CA ASP A 101 14.26 -23.01 -9.39
C ASP A 101 15.69 -23.45 -9.69
N LYS A 102 15.85 -24.63 -10.29
CA LYS A 102 17.18 -25.17 -10.66
C LYS A 102 17.99 -24.23 -11.56
N LYS A 103 17.34 -23.43 -12.41
CA LYS A 103 18.02 -22.48 -13.33
C LYS A 103 18.37 -21.19 -12.60
N THR A 104 17.53 -20.77 -11.66
CA THR A 104 17.68 -19.54 -10.88
C THR A 104 17.64 -19.86 -9.37
N PRO A 105 18.68 -20.52 -8.83
CA PRO A 105 18.71 -20.89 -7.41
C PRO A 105 19.06 -19.70 -6.50
N ALA A 106 19.53 -18.60 -7.08
CA ALA A 106 19.89 -17.37 -6.38
C ALA A 106 19.40 -16.14 -7.15
N TRP A 107 18.99 -15.11 -6.43
CA TRP A 107 18.54 -13.85 -6.99
C TRP A 107 18.75 -12.68 -6.03
N GLY A 108 18.91 -11.48 -6.58
CA GLY A 108 19.20 -10.29 -5.78
C GLY A 108 19.46 -9.04 -6.60
N TYR A 109 20.06 -8.04 -5.95
CA TYR A 109 20.29 -6.72 -6.52
C TYR A 109 21.79 -6.40 -6.60
N LYS A 110 22.28 -6.21 -7.82
CA LYS A 110 23.64 -5.70 -8.09
C LYS A 110 23.88 -4.33 -7.48
N THR A 111 22.84 -3.49 -7.46
CA THR A 111 22.89 -2.10 -7.00
C THR A 111 22.10 -1.91 -5.70
N MET A 112 22.31 -2.77 -4.69
CA MET A 112 21.51 -2.75 -3.46
C MET A 112 21.58 -1.39 -2.76
N ILE A 113 22.80 -0.90 -2.51
CA ILE A 113 23.05 0.41 -1.90
C ILE A 113 24.36 1.01 -2.45
N PRO A 114 24.39 2.31 -2.82
CA PRO A 114 25.63 2.97 -3.23
C PRO A 114 26.64 3.02 -2.08
N HIS A 115 27.93 2.88 -2.38
CA HIS A 115 28.99 3.01 -1.36
C HIS A 115 29.07 4.38 -0.74
N SER A 116 28.78 5.44 -1.50
CA SER A 116 28.74 6.81 -0.98
C SER A 116 27.74 6.95 0.16
N LYS A 117 26.60 6.24 0.06
CA LYS A 117 25.55 6.20 1.06
C LYS A 117 25.86 5.22 2.19
N LEU A 118 26.35 4.03 1.85
CA LEU A 118 26.65 2.97 2.82
C LEU A 118 27.81 3.34 3.76
N CYS A 119 28.93 3.82 3.21
CA CYS A 119 30.15 4.12 3.94
C CYS A 119 30.24 5.61 4.35
N GLY A 120 29.25 6.42 3.99
CA GLY A 120 29.14 7.79 4.44
C GLY A 120 28.59 7.89 5.87
N GLU A 121 28.45 9.11 6.36
CA GLU A 121 27.86 9.41 7.68
C GLU A 121 26.32 9.32 7.67
N GLU A 122 25.74 8.49 6.79
CA GLU A 122 24.29 8.39 6.62
C GLU A 122 23.62 7.40 7.58
N GLY A 123 24.41 6.61 8.34
CA GLY A 123 23.91 5.74 9.42
C GLY A 123 23.79 4.26 9.06
N PHE A 124 24.21 3.83 7.87
CA PHE A 124 24.15 2.43 7.44
C PHE A 124 25.30 1.56 7.93
N LEU A 125 26.47 2.18 8.16
CA LEU A 125 27.67 1.53 8.71
C LEU A 125 27.95 2.11 10.09
N VAL A 126 27.75 1.31 11.14
CA VAL A 126 27.96 1.73 12.54
C VAL A 126 28.94 0.77 13.19
N ASN A 127 30.00 1.30 13.79
CA ASN A 127 31.07 0.50 14.42
C ASN A 127 31.70 -0.55 13.46
N GLY A 128 31.76 -0.24 12.16
CA GLY A 128 32.25 -1.17 11.15
C GLY A 128 31.27 -2.30 10.79
N GLU A 129 30.05 -2.27 11.32
CA GLU A 129 29.02 -3.28 11.08
C GLU A 129 27.92 -2.77 10.14
N VAL A 130 27.48 -3.63 9.22
CA VAL A 130 26.30 -3.42 8.37
C VAL A 130 25.24 -4.44 8.75
N THR A 131 24.02 -3.98 9.03
CA THR A 131 22.89 -4.87 9.35
C THR A 131 21.99 -5.02 8.14
N ILE A 132 21.76 -6.27 7.76
CA ILE A 132 20.88 -6.67 6.67
C ILE A 132 19.69 -7.42 7.27
N VAL A 133 18.50 -7.09 6.79
CA VAL A 133 17.26 -7.78 7.13
C VAL A 133 16.63 -8.28 5.84
N VAL A 134 16.29 -9.56 5.81
CA VAL A 134 15.53 -10.15 4.71
C VAL A 134 14.21 -10.68 5.24
N GLN A 135 13.15 -10.47 4.47
CA GLN A 135 11.86 -11.10 4.68
C GLN A 135 11.51 -11.92 3.45
N ILE A 136 11.12 -13.17 3.66
CA ILE A 136 10.82 -14.12 2.59
C ILE A 136 9.45 -14.73 2.87
N ASP A 137 8.47 -14.40 2.04
CA ASP A 137 7.15 -15.04 2.08
C ASP A 137 7.12 -16.19 1.08
N VAL A 138 6.92 -17.43 1.53
CA VAL A 138 6.84 -18.61 0.66
C VAL A 138 5.37 -18.96 0.41
N TYR A 139 4.93 -18.88 -0.84
CA TYR A 139 3.55 -19.19 -1.21
C TYR A 139 3.34 -20.62 -1.68
N ARG A 140 4.33 -21.21 -2.36
CA ARG A 140 4.21 -22.54 -2.94
C ARG A 140 5.59 -23.17 -3.15
N VAL A 141 5.71 -24.44 -2.78
CA VAL A 141 6.87 -25.28 -3.12
C VAL A 141 6.40 -26.39 -4.06
N ILE A 142 7.11 -26.57 -5.17
CA ILE A 142 6.87 -27.61 -6.19
C ILE A 142 8.11 -28.51 -6.23
N GLY A 143 7.92 -29.83 -6.34
CA GLY A 143 9.00 -30.80 -6.55
C GLY A 143 8.49 -32.24 -6.50
N LYS A 144 9.07 -33.14 -7.32
CA LYS A 144 8.76 -34.58 -7.23
C LYS A 144 9.36 -35.14 -5.96
N VAL A 145 8.52 -35.70 -5.08
CA VAL A 145 8.97 -36.54 -3.98
C VAL A 145 9.64 -37.76 -4.61
N ALA A 146 10.97 -37.85 -4.56
CA ALA A 146 11.60 -39.13 -4.77
C ALA A 146 11.03 -40.05 -3.67
N ALA A 147 10.28 -41.08 -4.09
CA ALA A 147 9.77 -42.07 -3.17
C ALA A 147 10.95 -42.60 -2.36
N ILE A 148 11.00 -42.21 -1.08
CA ILE A 148 11.87 -42.86 -0.12
C ILE A 148 11.23 -44.23 0.04
N GLU A 149 11.88 -45.27 -0.49
CA GLU A 149 11.63 -46.63 -0.02
C GLU A 149 12.07 -46.66 1.44
N ILE A 150 11.11 -46.41 2.33
CA ILE A 150 11.31 -46.60 3.76
C ILE A 150 11.29 -48.10 3.96
N SER A 151 12.46 -48.73 4.02
CA SER A 151 12.63 -49.97 4.78
C SER A 151 12.23 -49.64 6.22
N GLU A 152 11.13 -50.21 6.67
CA GLU A 152 10.58 -49.98 8.00
C GLU A 152 11.64 -50.25 9.06
N GLU A 153 12.14 -49.18 9.70
CA GLU A 153 12.35 -49.15 11.15
C GLU A 153 12.70 -47.73 11.62
N GLY A 154 11.78 -47.14 12.40
CA GLY A 154 12.16 -46.22 13.47
C GLY A 154 11.97 -44.71 13.25
N SER A 155 10.87 -44.21 13.80
CA SER A 155 10.78 -42.96 14.58
C SER A 155 10.41 -41.63 13.89
N LYS A 156 9.13 -41.29 14.12
CA LYS A 156 8.54 -40.00 14.55
C LYS A 156 8.88 -38.72 13.76
N GLY A 157 7.86 -38.27 13.02
CA GLY A 157 7.73 -36.88 12.56
C GLY A 157 6.81 -36.78 11.34
N GLY A 158 5.56 -37.26 11.46
CA GLY A 158 4.61 -37.27 10.35
C GLY A 158 4.09 -35.88 10.02
N TYR A 159 4.37 -35.44 8.80
CA TYR A 159 3.74 -34.36 8.08
C TYR A 159 2.29 -34.76 7.75
N GLU A 160 1.34 -33.86 7.99
CA GLU A 160 -0.06 -34.01 7.55
C GLU A 160 -0.28 -32.97 6.45
N PHE A 161 -0.59 -33.41 5.23
CA PHE A 161 -1.07 -32.55 4.16
C PHE A 161 -2.39 -33.10 3.66
N GLU A 162 -3.44 -32.29 3.77
CA GLU A 162 -4.75 -32.56 3.20
C GLU A 162 -4.68 -32.40 1.67
N SER A 163 -4.92 -33.50 0.96
CA SER A 163 -5.14 -33.48 -0.48
C SER A 163 -6.64 -33.43 -0.78
N GLU A 164 -7.14 -32.31 -1.29
CA GLU A 164 -8.42 -32.31 -2.03
C GLU A 164 -8.15 -32.87 -3.43
N VAL A 165 -8.62 -34.11 -3.66
CA VAL A 165 -8.61 -34.73 -4.98
C VAL A 165 -10.05 -34.74 -5.49
N GLU A 166 -10.37 -33.79 -6.37
CA GLU A 166 -11.63 -33.81 -7.12
C GLU A 166 -11.51 -34.87 -8.22
N SER A 167 -12.21 -35.99 -8.01
CA SER A 167 -12.28 -37.11 -8.95
C SER A 167 -13.19 -36.77 -10.14
N LYS A 168 -12.64 -36.76 -11.35
CA LYS A 168 -13.41 -37.09 -12.56
C LYS A 168 -12.84 -38.35 -13.19
N LYS A 169 -13.59 -39.45 -13.01
CA LYS A 169 -13.51 -40.65 -13.83
C LYS A 169 -14.23 -40.37 -15.14
N GLU A 170 -13.55 -40.60 -16.26
CA GLU A 170 -14.22 -41.05 -17.47
C GLU A 170 -13.29 -41.96 -18.28
N SER A 171 -13.90 -42.77 -19.13
CA SER A 171 -13.61 -44.16 -19.44
C SER A 171 -12.60 -44.43 -20.56
N VAL A 172 -11.88 -45.54 -20.36
CA VAL A 172 -11.30 -46.53 -21.30
C VAL A 172 -11.70 -46.40 -22.78
N GLU A 173 -10.72 -46.35 -23.70
CA GLU A 173 -10.41 -47.41 -24.69
C GLU A 173 -9.14 -47.10 -25.51
N GLY A 174 -8.30 -48.12 -25.79
CA GLY A 174 -7.52 -48.15 -27.04
C GLY A 174 -5.98 -48.11 -26.99
N SER A 175 -5.38 -49.31 -26.89
CA SER A 175 -4.28 -49.82 -27.76
C SER A 175 -2.84 -49.28 -27.72
N LYS A 176 -1.96 -50.19 -27.25
CA LYS A 176 -0.73 -50.75 -27.87
C LYS A 176 0.54 -49.89 -28.12
N GLY A 177 1.64 -50.45 -27.62
CA GLY A 177 3.05 -50.25 -28.02
C GLY A 177 3.88 -49.75 -26.83
N GLY A 178 4.68 -50.57 -26.12
CA GLY A 178 5.83 -51.34 -26.60
C GLY A 178 6.84 -50.34 -27.17
N TYR A 179 7.95 -50.01 -26.52
CA TYR A 179 9.19 -50.81 -26.41
C TYR A 179 10.03 -50.46 -25.17
N GLU A 180 10.52 -51.52 -24.55
CA GLU A 180 11.59 -51.59 -23.56
C GLU A 180 12.93 -51.70 -24.32
N TYR A 181 13.97 -51.00 -23.86
CA TYR A 181 15.35 -51.45 -24.04
C TYR A 181 16.20 -51.03 -22.85
N GLU A 182 16.96 -52.01 -22.41
CA GLU A 182 17.74 -52.11 -21.19
C GLU A 182 19.05 -51.30 -21.23
N SER A 183 19.56 -51.13 -20.02
CA SER A 183 20.85 -50.64 -19.55
C SER A 183 22.09 -51.29 -20.17
N GLU A 184 23.17 -50.51 -20.33
CA GLU A 184 24.58 -50.86 -20.03
C GLU A 184 25.32 -49.53 -19.70
N GLU A 185 25.75 -49.24 -18.47
CA GLU A 185 26.98 -49.63 -17.76
C GLU A 185 28.31 -49.10 -18.37
N VAL A 186 28.94 -48.20 -17.57
CA VAL A 186 30.40 -48.02 -17.33
C VAL A 186 31.27 -47.27 -18.36
N SER A 187 31.78 -46.10 -17.95
CA SER A 187 33.22 -45.93 -17.67
C SER A 187 33.55 -44.66 -16.90
N LYS A 188 34.49 -44.83 -15.98
CA LYS A 188 35.07 -43.89 -15.02
C LYS A 188 36.33 -43.29 -15.64
N MET A 189 36.48 -41.96 -15.65
CA MET A 189 37.82 -41.35 -15.68
C MET A 189 37.83 -39.94 -15.08
N GLU A 190 38.99 -39.65 -14.50
CA GLU A 190 39.30 -38.65 -13.49
C GLU A 190 39.27 -37.18 -13.95
N SER A 191 39.18 -36.34 -12.92
CA SER A 191 39.46 -34.91 -12.79
C SER A 191 40.42 -34.26 -13.80
N VAL A 192 40.00 -33.09 -14.31
CA VAL A 192 40.86 -31.92 -14.52
C VAL A 192 40.09 -30.64 -14.17
N GLU A 193 40.80 -29.73 -13.52
CA GLU A 193 40.42 -28.39 -13.07
C GLU A 193 39.78 -27.50 -14.14
N GLY A 194 38.97 -26.57 -13.64
CA GLY A 194 38.97 -25.18 -14.13
C GLY A 194 37.91 -24.88 -15.17
N SER A 195 36.83 -24.22 -14.75
CA SER A 195 36.13 -23.24 -15.58
C SER A 195 35.21 -22.35 -14.74
N LYS A 196 35.62 -21.09 -14.58
CA LYS A 196 34.77 -19.96 -14.19
C LYS A 196 33.63 -19.83 -15.21
N GLY A 197 32.41 -20.21 -14.84
CA GLY A 197 31.19 -19.93 -15.60
C GLY A 197 30.67 -18.53 -15.26
N ARG A 198 30.93 -17.56 -16.14
CA ARG A 198 30.38 -16.20 -16.14
C ARG A 198 28.98 -16.25 -16.79
N TYR A 199 27.92 -15.98 -16.04
CA TYR A 199 26.58 -15.77 -16.62
C TYR A 199 26.38 -14.30 -16.98
N GLU A 200 26.29 -13.98 -18.26
CA GLU A 200 25.89 -12.67 -18.77
C GLU A 200 24.37 -12.51 -18.67
N TYR A 201 23.94 -11.33 -18.20
CA TYR A 201 22.56 -10.88 -18.27
C TYR A 201 22.57 -9.62 -19.12
N GLU A 202 21.72 -9.63 -20.15
CA GLU A 202 21.49 -8.52 -21.08
C GLU A 202 20.87 -7.33 -20.34
N SER A 203 21.43 -6.16 -20.60
CA SER A 203 20.97 -4.85 -20.15
C SER A 203 20.22 -4.16 -21.28
N GLU A 204 19.01 -3.69 -21.02
CA GLU A 204 18.33 -2.75 -21.91
C GLU A 204 18.93 -1.35 -21.71
N GLU A 205 19.40 -0.78 -22.82
CA GLU A 205 19.88 0.60 -22.92
C GLU A 205 18.71 1.56 -23.13
N GLU A 206 18.78 2.73 -22.51
CA GLU A 206 18.30 3.96 -23.14
C GLU A 206 19.28 5.10 -22.87
N SER A 207 19.77 5.70 -23.96
CA SER A 207 20.90 6.61 -23.99
C SER A 207 20.51 8.09 -24.08
N LYS A 208 21.13 8.88 -23.20
CA LYS A 208 21.73 10.23 -23.39
C LYS A 208 20.88 11.42 -23.85
N LYS A 209 21.02 12.51 -23.09
CA LYS A 209 21.71 13.75 -23.53
C LYS A 209 22.31 14.51 -22.34
N GLU A 210 23.61 14.80 -22.44
CA GLU A 210 24.36 15.77 -21.63
C GLU A 210 24.18 17.19 -22.17
N SER A 211 24.14 18.19 -21.28
CA SER A 211 25.13 19.29 -21.28
C SER A 211 24.98 20.20 -20.04
N VAL A 212 26.02 20.13 -19.19
CA VAL A 212 26.72 21.18 -18.41
C VAL A 212 26.01 22.53 -18.19
N GLU A 213 25.75 22.88 -16.92
CA GLU A 213 26.40 24.00 -16.19
C GLU A 213 26.00 23.97 -14.70
N GLY A 214 26.94 24.36 -13.83
CA GLY A 214 26.88 24.11 -12.40
C GLY A 214 25.79 24.87 -11.66
N SER A 215 25.35 24.30 -10.53
CA SER A 215 24.79 25.08 -9.42
C SER A 215 24.85 24.27 -8.14
N GLN A 216 25.78 24.73 -7.29
CA GLN A 216 25.76 24.68 -5.84
C GLN A 216 24.36 24.98 -5.29
N TRP A 217 23.80 24.06 -4.49
CA TRP A 217 22.64 24.35 -3.66
C TRP A 217 22.90 23.81 -2.25
N GLY A 218 23.26 24.74 -1.36
CA GLY A 218 23.05 24.59 0.07
C GLY A 218 21.60 24.96 0.39
N TYR A 219 21.04 24.33 1.41
CA TYR A 219 19.80 24.79 2.01
C TYR A 219 20.12 25.23 3.43
N GLU A 220 20.18 26.54 3.57
CA GLU A 220 20.31 27.30 4.79
C GLU A 220 18.92 27.44 5.41
N TYR A 221 18.82 27.14 6.71
CA TYR A 221 17.65 27.46 7.51
C TYR A 221 17.66 28.96 7.79
N GLU A 222 16.64 29.70 7.34
CA GLU A 222 16.37 31.03 7.88
C GLU A 222 15.00 31.07 8.55
N SER A 223 15.04 31.56 9.80
CA SER A 223 13.92 31.82 10.68
C SER A 223 13.35 33.20 10.39
N ASP A 224 12.06 33.32 10.12
CA ASP A 224 11.41 34.62 10.07
C ASP A 224 10.97 35.08 11.46
N LYS A 225 11.56 36.21 11.86
CA LYS A 225 11.16 37.04 13.00
C LYS A 225 10.09 38.04 12.56
N GLU A 226 9.07 38.10 13.39
CA GLU A 226 8.06 39.15 13.50
C GLU A 226 8.67 40.57 13.67
N SER A 227 8.11 41.61 13.04
CA SER A 227 7.74 42.87 13.71
C SER A 227 7.11 43.95 12.80
N LYS A 228 6.13 44.64 13.42
CA LYS A 228 5.25 45.75 13.04
C LYS A 228 5.87 47.02 12.41
N LYS A 229 5.01 47.79 11.70
CA LYS A 229 4.72 49.27 11.83
C LYS A 229 3.77 49.71 10.69
N ASP A 230 2.58 50.24 10.92
CA ASP A 230 2.13 51.57 11.41
C ASP A 230 2.19 52.74 10.39
N TYR A 231 0.98 53.27 10.07
CA TYR A 231 0.52 54.64 9.74
C TYR A 231 1.29 55.55 8.73
N VAL A 232 0.71 55.95 7.58
CA VAL A 232 -0.24 57.06 7.22
C VAL A 232 0.42 58.38 6.78
N GLU A 233 0.08 58.86 5.56
CA GLU A 233 -0.32 60.24 5.15
C GLU A 233 -0.60 60.20 3.62
N GLY A 234 -1.58 60.84 2.96
CA GLY A 234 -2.71 61.70 3.29
C GLY A 234 -3.28 62.35 2.00
N SER A 235 -4.61 62.51 1.91
CA SER A 235 -5.40 63.57 1.20
C SER A 235 -5.34 63.69 -0.35
N LYS A 236 -6.40 63.99 -1.13
CA LYS A 236 -7.70 64.74 -1.06
C LYS A 236 -8.59 64.21 -2.20
N GLY A 237 -9.92 63.98 -2.13
CA GLY A 237 -11.09 64.85 -1.84
C GLY A 237 -12.05 64.71 -3.05
N GLY A 238 -13.39 64.70 -3.03
CA GLY A 238 -14.45 64.82 -2.02
C GLY A 238 -15.68 65.49 -2.69
N TYR A 239 -16.91 64.94 -2.58
CA TYR A 239 -18.18 65.69 -2.50
C TYR A 239 -19.26 64.87 -1.76
N GLU A 240 -19.98 65.54 -0.86
CA GLU A 240 -21.08 65.16 0.07
C GLU A 240 -22.48 65.14 -0.62
N TYR A 241 -23.69 64.88 -0.06
CA TYR A 241 -24.27 64.90 1.30
C TYR A 241 -25.53 63.98 1.41
N GLU A 242 -25.94 63.76 2.66
CA GLU A 242 -27.04 63.03 3.34
C GLU A 242 -28.51 63.45 2.92
N SER A 243 -29.67 62.93 3.37
CA SER A 243 -30.12 62.35 4.67
C SER A 243 -31.53 61.66 4.58
N GLU A 244 -31.81 60.77 5.55
CA GLU A 244 -33.06 60.50 6.35
C GLU A 244 -34.38 59.89 5.74
N GLU A 245 -34.83 58.71 6.21
CA GLU A 245 -35.94 58.38 7.18
C GLU A 245 -37.33 58.16 6.48
N GLU A 246 -38.34 57.35 6.86
CA GLU A 246 -38.78 56.67 8.09
C GLU A 246 -39.88 55.59 7.76
N SER A 247 -39.97 54.52 8.57
CA SER A 247 -41.12 53.75 9.15
C SER A 247 -42.36 53.11 8.43
N LYS A 248 -42.68 51.86 8.89
CA LYS A 248 -43.98 51.17 9.21
C LYS A 248 -45.00 50.83 8.07
N LYS A 249 -45.84 49.77 8.08
CA LYS A 249 -46.56 48.99 9.12
C LYS A 249 -47.28 47.74 8.52
N GLU A 250 -47.70 46.80 9.38
CA GLU A 250 -48.60 45.65 9.17
C GLU A 250 -50.06 45.99 8.75
N SER A 251 -50.81 45.02 8.19
CA SER A 251 -52.06 44.42 8.76
C SER A 251 -52.99 43.77 7.72
N GLU A 252 -54.00 43.05 8.24
CA GLU A 252 -54.76 41.92 7.70
C GLU A 252 -55.97 42.21 6.77
N SER A 253 -56.44 41.14 6.12
CA SER A 253 -57.85 40.70 5.98
C SER A 253 -58.69 41.03 4.71
N LYS A 254 -59.25 39.93 4.16
CA LYS A 254 -60.65 39.66 3.74
C LYS A 254 -61.27 40.18 2.41
N LYS A 255 -61.99 39.20 1.79
CA LYS A 255 -63.23 39.24 0.96
C LYS A 255 -63.09 39.39 -0.57
N ASP A 256 -63.51 38.36 -1.31
CA ASP A 256 -64.82 38.19 -2.03
C ASP A 256 -64.78 38.98 -3.35
N SER A 257 -65.20 38.56 -4.53
CA SER A 257 -66.07 37.49 -5.05
C SER A 257 -66.10 37.67 -6.59
N GLU A 258 -66.48 36.62 -7.35
CA GLU A 258 -67.31 36.62 -8.59
C GLU A 258 -67.03 37.66 -9.72
N GLU A 259 -67.14 37.42 -11.03
CA GLU A 259 -67.78 36.44 -11.91
C GLU A 259 -67.39 36.94 -13.32
N GLY A 260 -66.99 36.11 -14.27
CA GLY A 260 -67.89 35.82 -15.36
C GLY A 260 -67.30 36.07 -16.75
N SER A 261 -67.79 35.26 -17.70
CA SER A 261 -67.83 35.51 -19.15
C SER A 261 -66.61 35.18 -20.02
N ARG A 262 -66.62 33.93 -20.51
CA ARG A 262 -66.20 33.55 -21.88
C ARG A 262 -67.19 34.15 -22.92
N PRO A 263 -67.07 33.93 -24.26
CA PRO A 263 -65.94 33.52 -25.13
C PRO A 263 -65.82 34.46 -26.38
N LEU A 264 -64.96 34.16 -27.38
CA LEU A 264 -65.34 34.15 -28.83
C LEU A 264 -64.16 33.77 -29.78
N LYS A 265 -64.40 32.65 -30.51
CA LYS A 265 -64.15 32.31 -31.94
C LYS A 265 -62.79 32.55 -32.65
N LYS A 266 -62.16 31.41 -32.96
CA LYS A 266 -61.74 30.86 -34.28
C LYS A 266 -61.59 31.82 -35.48
N ILE A 267 -60.39 31.81 -36.10
CA ILE A 267 -60.16 31.99 -37.54
C ILE A 267 -59.24 30.85 -38.07
N LYS A 268 -59.45 30.50 -39.34
CA LYS A 268 -59.05 29.29 -40.08
C LYS A 268 -57.58 29.20 -40.51
N ARG A 269 -57.22 27.94 -40.77
CA ARG A 269 -56.06 27.33 -41.48
C ARG A 269 -55.54 28.11 -42.70
N ASN A 270 -54.26 27.91 -42.99
CA ASN A 270 -53.79 27.39 -44.28
C ASN A 270 -52.53 26.53 -44.10
N ASP A 271 -52.46 25.53 -44.97
CA ASP A 271 -51.49 24.45 -45.14
C ASP A 271 -50.37 24.93 -46.07
N ASP A 272 -49.11 24.52 -45.83
CA ASP A 272 -48.10 24.30 -46.88
C ASP A 272 -46.83 23.71 -46.24
N GLY A 273 -46.41 22.56 -46.77
CA GLY A 273 -45.55 21.62 -46.08
C GLY A 273 -44.05 21.87 -46.18
N VAL A 274 -43.32 21.28 -45.23
CA VAL A 274 -41.96 20.75 -45.44
C VAL A 274 -41.85 19.45 -44.65
N LYS A 275 -41.45 18.40 -45.37
CA LYS A 275 -41.01 17.11 -44.81
C LYS A 275 -39.83 17.35 -43.88
N SER A 276 -39.96 16.98 -42.61
CA SER A 276 -38.82 16.56 -41.80
C SER A 276 -39.11 15.17 -41.26
N ASN A 277 -38.60 14.16 -41.96
CA ASN A 277 -38.40 12.84 -41.39
C ASN A 277 -37.05 12.85 -40.70
N ASP A 278 -36.96 13.47 -39.52
CA ASP A 278 -35.91 13.10 -38.58
C ASP A 278 -36.42 11.91 -37.79
N SER A 279 -36.17 10.73 -38.38
CA SER A 279 -36.09 9.48 -37.65
C SER A 279 -34.94 9.58 -36.66
N VAL A 280 -35.19 10.23 -35.51
CA VAL A 280 -34.47 9.94 -34.26
C VAL A 280 -34.97 8.59 -33.79
N ASN A 281 -34.60 7.55 -34.53
CA ASN A 281 -34.71 6.19 -34.03
C ASN A 281 -33.65 6.03 -32.96
N LYS A 282 -34.13 6.10 -31.72
CA LYS A 282 -33.84 5.08 -30.72
C LYS A 282 -32.40 5.07 -30.19
N THR A 283 -32.09 6.11 -29.42
CA THR A 283 -31.24 5.94 -28.21
C THR A 283 -32.09 6.13 -26.95
N GLN A 284 -33.32 5.61 -26.95
CA GLN A 284 -33.85 5.03 -25.72
C GLN A 284 -33.35 3.60 -25.70
N GLN A 285 -32.11 3.40 -25.25
CA GLN A 285 -31.88 2.23 -24.44
C GLN A 285 -32.86 2.38 -23.27
N LEU A 286 -34.00 1.69 -23.32
CA LEU A 286 -34.70 1.33 -22.10
C LEU A 286 -33.61 0.68 -21.24
N LYS A 287 -33.09 1.42 -20.26
CA LYS A 287 -32.30 0.80 -19.20
C LYS A 287 -33.26 -0.18 -18.57
N GLU A 288 -33.09 -1.45 -18.93
CA GLU A 288 -33.93 -2.54 -18.47
C GLU A 288 -33.79 -2.56 -16.95
N THR A 289 -34.79 -2.01 -16.25
CA THR A 289 -34.85 -2.02 -14.80
C THR A 289 -35.52 -3.30 -14.35
N MET A 290 -35.01 -3.86 -13.25
CA MET A 290 -35.53 -5.08 -12.65
C MET A 290 -36.42 -4.71 -11.47
N ASP A 291 -37.57 -5.38 -11.31
CA ASP A 291 -38.40 -5.21 -10.12
C ASP A 291 -37.98 -6.21 -9.03
N ILE A 292 -37.66 -5.69 -7.84
CA ILE A 292 -37.37 -6.49 -6.64
C ILE A 292 -38.29 -5.99 -5.54
N ASN A 293 -39.23 -6.83 -5.10
CA ASN A 293 -40.21 -6.50 -4.06
C ASN A 293 -40.95 -5.18 -4.33
N GLY A 294 -41.26 -4.89 -5.59
CA GLY A 294 -41.93 -3.68 -6.05
C GLY A 294 -41.00 -2.47 -6.29
N PHE A 295 -39.68 -2.60 -6.12
CA PHE A 295 -38.72 -1.53 -6.37
C PHE A 295 -38.02 -1.75 -7.71
N GLN A 296 -38.06 -0.75 -8.59
CA GLN A 296 -37.29 -0.79 -9.84
C GLN A 296 -35.84 -0.40 -9.57
N VAL A 297 -34.92 -1.32 -9.85
CA VAL A 297 -33.47 -1.16 -9.64
C VAL A 297 -32.69 -1.52 -10.90
N LEU A 298 -31.43 -1.09 -10.98
CA LEU A 298 -30.58 -1.42 -12.12
C LEU A 298 -30.10 -2.88 -12.04
N PRO A 299 -29.83 -3.52 -13.20
CA PRO A 299 -29.27 -4.88 -13.25
C PRO A 299 -28.00 -5.08 -12.40
N SER A 300 -27.15 -4.06 -12.32
CA SER A 300 -25.92 -4.07 -11.52
C SER A 300 -26.17 -4.05 -10.02
N GLN A 301 -27.33 -3.58 -9.58
CA GLN A 301 -27.71 -3.43 -8.17
C GLN A 301 -28.55 -4.62 -7.66
N GLU A 302 -29.05 -5.47 -8.55
CA GLU A 302 -29.99 -6.56 -8.24
C GLU A 302 -29.49 -7.43 -7.09
N LYS A 303 -28.31 -8.03 -7.23
CA LYS A 303 -27.74 -8.91 -6.20
C LYS A 303 -27.60 -8.25 -4.84
N PHE A 304 -27.31 -6.95 -4.83
CA PHE A 304 -27.10 -6.20 -3.60
C PHE A 304 -28.44 -5.91 -2.91
N VAL A 305 -29.43 -5.47 -3.68
CA VAL A 305 -30.80 -5.22 -3.19
C VAL A 305 -31.46 -6.53 -2.71
N SER A 306 -31.31 -7.62 -3.46
CA SER A 306 -31.80 -8.95 -3.07
C SER A 306 -31.25 -9.38 -1.71
N ARG A 307 -29.94 -9.22 -1.48
CA ARG A 307 -29.30 -9.52 -0.18
C ARG A 307 -29.83 -8.67 0.97
N ILE A 308 -30.17 -7.40 0.71
CA ILE A 308 -30.74 -6.52 1.74
C ILE A 308 -32.08 -7.08 2.21
N PHE A 309 -32.96 -7.47 1.27
CA PHE A 309 -34.27 -8.05 1.61
C PHE A 309 -34.18 -9.45 2.20
N GLU A 310 -33.21 -10.27 1.79
CA GLU A 310 -32.95 -11.57 2.42
C GLU A 310 -32.53 -11.41 3.89
N LYS A 311 -31.67 -10.43 4.17
CA LYS A 311 -31.13 -10.18 5.51
C LYS A 311 -32.11 -9.42 6.41
N TYR A 312 -32.90 -8.53 5.83
CA TYR A 312 -33.91 -7.71 6.52
C TYR A 312 -35.25 -7.79 5.79
N PRO A 313 -36.00 -8.91 5.93
CA PRO A 313 -37.24 -9.11 5.19
C PRO A 313 -38.32 -8.07 5.47
N ASP A 314 -38.30 -7.43 6.63
CA ASP A 314 -39.29 -6.44 7.04
C ASP A 314 -38.87 -4.98 6.77
N ILE A 315 -37.73 -4.76 6.10
CA ILE A 315 -37.12 -3.44 5.88
C ILE A 315 -38.07 -2.43 5.20
N ALA A 316 -38.94 -2.88 4.31
CA ALA A 316 -39.88 -2.01 3.57
C ALA A 316 -41.35 -2.21 3.96
N VAL A 317 -41.64 -2.87 5.09
CA VAL A 317 -43.03 -3.18 5.50
C VAL A 317 -43.85 -1.91 5.78
N GLY A 318 -43.22 -0.85 6.31
CA GLY A 318 -43.86 0.45 6.52
C GLY A 318 -43.85 1.38 5.31
N PHE A 319 -43.27 0.94 4.18
CA PHE A 319 -43.12 1.77 3.00
C PHE A 319 -44.40 1.75 2.15
N HIS A 320 -45.07 2.90 2.02
CA HIS A 320 -46.42 2.97 1.42
C HIS A 320 -46.51 3.77 0.12
N ALA A 321 -45.38 4.25 -0.44
CA ALA A 321 -45.43 5.02 -1.67
C ALA A 321 -45.85 4.14 -2.86
N LYS A 322 -46.88 4.60 -3.58
CA LYS A 322 -47.42 3.96 -4.80
C LYS A 322 -46.75 4.43 -6.09
N ASN A 323 -46.08 5.59 -6.04
CA ASN A 323 -45.41 6.18 -7.20
C ASN A 323 -44.06 5.48 -7.43
N GLN A 324 -43.86 4.92 -8.63
CA GLN A 324 -42.67 4.15 -8.97
C GLN A 324 -41.38 4.97 -8.92
N HIS A 325 -41.42 6.24 -9.34
CA HIS A 325 -40.25 7.13 -9.28
C HIS A 325 -39.82 7.38 -7.84
N LEU A 326 -40.78 7.59 -6.92
CA LEU A 326 -40.48 7.75 -5.50
C LEU A 326 -39.89 6.47 -4.89
N ARG A 327 -40.42 5.30 -5.27
CA ARG A 327 -39.88 3.99 -4.86
C ARG A 327 -38.42 3.84 -5.25
N THR A 328 -38.11 4.09 -6.52
CA THR A 328 -36.73 4.02 -7.03
C THR A 328 -35.83 5.06 -6.38
N ALA A 329 -36.29 6.30 -6.21
CA ALA A 329 -35.51 7.36 -5.56
C ALA A 329 -35.15 6.99 -4.11
N CYS A 330 -36.11 6.52 -3.31
CA CYS A 330 -35.85 6.12 -1.93
C CYS A 330 -34.90 4.91 -1.84
N MET A 331 -35.06 3.93 -2.74
CA MET A 331 -34.14 2.80 -2.80
C MET A 331 -32.72 3.27 -3.15
N ASN A 332 -32.55 4.19 -4.11
CA ASN A 332 -31.24 4.72 -4.44
C ASN A 332 -30.61 5.47 -3.26
N VAL A 333 -31.37 6.25 -2.49
CA VAL A 333 -30.87 6.91 -1.28
C VAL A 333 -30.41 5.88 -0.25
N LEU A 334 -31.19 4.80 -0.02
CA LEU A 334 -30.80 3.71 0.87
C LEU A 334 -29.51 3.03 0.39
N LEU A 335 -29.39 2.75 -0.90
CA LEU A 335 -28.21 2.14 -1.48
C LEU A 335 -26.97 3.01 -1.33
N SER A 336 -27.08 4.30 -1.67
CA SER A 336 -26.00 5.27 -1.51
C SER A 336 -25.59 5.42 -0.06
N LEU A 337 -26.54 5.47 0.89
CA LEU A 337 -26.22 5.52 2.31
C LEU A 337 -25.43 4.28 2.77
N ILE A 338 -25.85 3.08 2.37
CA ILE A 338 -25.13 1.85 2.72
C ILE A 338 -23.73 1.87 2.09
N GLU A 339 -23.62 2.30 0.84
CA GLU A 339 -22.34 2.42 0.14
C GLU A 339 -21.39 3.40 0.86
N THR A 340 -21.88 4.57 1.25
CA THR A 340 -21.14 5.56 2.05
C THR A 340 -20.66 4.96 3.38
N LEU A 341 -21.53 4.26 4.11
CA LEU A 341 -21.17 3.64 5.39
C LEU A 341 -20.25 2.43 5.27
N CYS A 342 -20.09 1.88 4.06
CA CYS A 342 -19.10 0.83 3.76
C CYS A 342 -17.72 1.39 3.40
N GLN A 343 -17.58 2.71 3.20
CA GLN A 343 -16.28 3.34 2.99
C GLN A 343 -15.45 3.38 4.27
N SER A 344 -14.16 3.66 4.13
CA SER A 344 -13.25 3.79 5.26
C SER A 344 -13.68 4.98 6.14
N PRO A 345 -13.87 4.82 7.47
CA PRO A 345 -14.24 5.94 8.35
C PRO A 345 -13.28 7.14 8.29
N GLN A 346 -12.01 6.89 7.98
CA GLN A 346 -10.98 7.92 7.80
C GLN A 346 -11.10 8.69 6.49
N GLU A 347 -11.70 8.10 5.45
CA GLU A 347 -11.90 8.74 4.14
C GLU A 347 -13.18 9.58 4.10
N LEU A 348 -14.13 9.31 5.00
CA LEU A 348 -15.36 10.08 5.12
C LEU A 348 -15.08 11.44 5.73
N SER A 349 -15.53 12.52 5.06
CA SER A 349 -15.48 13.86 5.64
C SER A 349 -16.55 14.03 6.74
N ASN A 350 -16.46 15.09 7.53
CA ASN A 350 -17.51 15.39 8.50
C ASN A 350 -18.84 15.74 7.80
N GLU A 351 -18.76 16.35 6.62
CA GLU A 351 -19.93 16.64 5.77
C GLU A 351 -20.60 15.34 5.31
N ASP A 352 -19.84 14.34 4.87
CA ASP A 352 -20.38 13.03 4.46
C ASP A 352 -21.12 12.34 5.61
N MET A 353 -20.63 12.49 6.84
CA MET A 353 -21.29 11.92 8.03
C MET A 353 -22.60 12.64 8.37
N VAL A 354 -22.66 13.96 8.16
CA VAL A 354 -23.89 14.75 8.32
C VAL A 354 -24.90 14.33 7.26
N GLU A 355 -24.47 14.24 6.00
CA GLU A 355 -25.34 13.86 4.89
C GLU A 355 -25.84 12.41 5.01
N ALA A 356 -25.00 11.49 5.50
CA ALA A 356 -25.42 10.14 5.84
C ALA A 356 -26.53 10.13 6.91
N GLY A 357 -26.43 11.01 7.92
CA GLY A 357 -27.48 11.20 8.93
C GLY A 357 -28.78 11.73 8.34
N ASN A 358 -28.71 12.71 7.45
CA ASN A 358 -29.87 13.27 6.75
C ASN A 358 -30.55 12.22 5.86
N ALA A 359 -29.77 11.48 5.06
CA ALA A 359 -30.26 10.41 4.21
C ALA A 359 -30.94 9.29 5.02
N LEU A 360 -30.38 8.95 6.18
CA LEU A 360 -30.95 7.96 7.08
C LEU A 360 -32.31 8.42 7.65
N ALA A 361 -32.40 9.68 8.10
CA ALA A 361 -33.65 10.26 8.57
C ALA A 361 -34.72 10.25 7.46
N TYR A 362 -34.34 10.65 6.23
CA TYR A 362 -35.24 10.60 5.08
C TYR A 362 -35.76 9.19 4.78
N VAL A 363 -34.88 8.18 4.79
CA VAL A 363 -35.25 6.79 4.52
C VAL A 363 -36.18 6.24 5.62
N LYS A 364 -35.93 6.61 6.89
CA LYS A 364 -36.80 6.26 8.01
C LYS A 364 -38.18 6.90 7.87
N ASP A 365 -38.24 8.19 7.55
CA ASP A 365 -39.48 8.94 7.35
C ASP A 365 -40.29 8.43 6.15
N ALA A 366 -39.60 7.88 5.13
CA ALA A 366 -40.24 7.19 4.00
C ALA A 366 -40.87 5.84 4.39
N GLY A 367 -40.67 5.37 5.62
CA GLY A 367 -41.28 4.16 6.19
C GLY A 367 -40.41 2.91 6.13
N PHE A 368 -39.11 3.04 5.81
CA PHE A 368 -38.18 1.93 5.93
C PHE A 368 -37.79 1.68 7.39
N LYS A 369 -37.72 0.40 7.78
CA LYS A 369 -37.21 -0.02 9.08
C LYS A 369 -35.70 -0.18 9.04
N VAL A 370 -34.98 0.87 9.40
CA VAL A 370 -33.52 0.97 9.27
C VAL A 370 -32.79 1.16 10.60
N ASP A 371 -33.35 0.67 11.72
CA ASP A 371 -32.72 0.78 13.05
C ASP A 371 -31.31 0.13 13.09
N TRP A 372 -31.10 -0.92 12.29
CA TRP A 372 -29.79 -1.55 12.14
C TRP A 372 -28.77 -0.62 11.47
N LEU A 373 -29.22 0.25 10.56
CA LEU A 373 -28.39 1.20 9.84
C LEU A 373 -28.07 2.42 10.72
N GLU A 374 -28.99 2.83 11.59
CA GLU A 374 -28.74 3.80 12.68
C GLU A 374 -27.60 3.35 13.58
N LYS A 375 -27.67 2.10 14.05
CA LYS A 375 -26.60 1.54 14.87
C LYS A 375 -25.27 1.52 14.11
N LYS A 376 -25.28 1.17 12.82
CA LYS A 376 -24.06 1.16 11.99
C LYS A 376 -23.49 2.55 11.74
N LEU A 377 -24.33 3.55 11.51
CA LEU A 377 -23.89 4.94 11.40
C LEU A 377 -23.18 5.39 12.68
N GLU A 378 -23.71 5.02 13.84
CA GLU A 378 -23.08 5.35 15.13
C GLU A 378 -21.74 4.63 15.33
N GLU A 379 -21.67 3.34 15.00
CA GLU A 379 -20.39 2.59 15.02
C GLU A 379 -19.32 3.21 14.09
N VAL A 380 -19.72 3.78 12.95
CA VAL A 380 -18.79 4.46 12.03
C VAL A 380 -18.32 5.80 12.61
N LYS A 381 -19.19 6.56 13.28
CA LYS A 381 -18.81 7.80 13.97
C LYS A 381 -17.80 7.53 15.08
N GLU A 382 -18.07 6.56 15.94
CA GLU A 382 -17.18 6.18 17.05
C GLU A 382 -15.78 5.81 16.53
N LYS A 383 -15.71 4.95 15.50
CA LYS A 383 -14.43 4.59 14.87
C LYS A 383 -13.67 5.76 14.27
N LYS A 384 -14.40 6.75 13.73
CA LYS A 384 -13.79 7.96 13.17
C LYS A 384 -13.16 8.82 14.26
N GLU A 385 -13.86 9.01 15.37
CA GLU A 385 -13.36 9.74 16.54
C GLU A 385 -12.16 9.05 17.19
N GLU A 386 -12.21 7.72 17.34
CA GLU A 386 -11.08 6.92 17.83
C GLU A 386 -9.85 7.06 16.90
N GLY A 387 -10.08 7.02 15.58
CA GLY A 387 -9.02 7.19 14.58
C GLY A 387 -8.34 8.55 14.68
N GLN A 388 -9.12 9.64 14.78
CA GLN A 388 -8.59 11.00 14.94
C GLN A 388 -7.84 11.19 16.26
N THR A 389 -8.33 10.57 17.32
CA THR A 389 -7.66 10.58 18.63
C THR A 389 -6.30 9.89 18.56
N ALA A 390 -6.25 8.73 17.90
CA ALA A 390 -5.00 8.00 17.70
C ALA A 390 -4.01 8.79 16.81
N GLU A 391 -4.49 9.44 15.75
CA GLU A 391 -3.67 10.28 14.88
C GLU A 391 -3.07 11.48 15.63
N THR A 392 -3.88 12.16 16.44
CA THR A 392 -3.40 13.26 17.31
C THR A 392 -2.30 12.76 18.26
N ARG A 393 -2.47 11.57 18.85
CA ARG A 393 -1.46 10.97 19.74
C ARG A 393 -0.16 10.64 18.99
N ILE A 394 -0.25 10.19 17.75
CA ILE A 394 0.93 9.94 16.90
C ILE A 394 1.69 11.25 16.68
N GLN A 395 1.00 12.34 16.33
CA GLN A 395 1.63 13.64 16.13
C GLN A 395 2.32 14.16 17.40
N GLU A 396 1.69 14.00 18.57
CA GLU A 396 2.31 14.33 19.87
C GLU A 396 3.60 13.53 20.10
N LEU A 397 3.56 12.21 19.87
CA LEU A 397 4.73 11.35 20.02
C LEU A 397 5.84 11.68 19.02
N GLU A 398 5.47 12.06 17.78
CA GLU A 398 6.42 12.53 16.77
C GLU A 398 7.10 13.82 17.22
N GLU A 399 6.37 14.78 17.79
CA GLU A 399 6.93 16.01 18.34
C GLU A 399 7.84 15.75 19.55
N GLU A 400 7.43 14.88 20.47
CA GLU A 400 8.27 14.45 21.60
C GLU A 400 9.57 13.78 21.10
N MET A 401 9.47 12.94 20.09
CA MET A 401 10.61 12.29 19.46
C MET A 401 11.56 13.32 18.83
N MET A 402 11.03 14.35 18.16
CA MET A 402 11.82 15.48 17.62
C MET A 402 12.53 16.25 18.75
N ASN A 403 11.86 16.49 19.87
CA ASN A 403 12.47 17.16 21.02
C ASN A 403 13.62 16.35 21.63
N ILE A 404 13.45 15.03 21.78
CA ILE A 404 14.49 14.12 22.27
C ILE A 404 15.69 14.11 21.33
N MET A 405 15.48 14.15 20.01
CA MET A 405 16.58 14.27 19.05
C MET A 405 17.43 15.51 19.24
N CYS A 406 16.79 16.67 19.45
CA CYS A 406 17.50 17.93 19.65
C CYS A 406 18.41 17.82 20.88
N LYS A 407 17.87 17.32 22.00
CA LYS A 407 18.62 17.09 23.23
C LYS A 407 19.77 16.09 23.04
N TRP A 408 19.56 15.03 22.26
CA TRP A 408 20.62 14.07 21.94
C TRP A 408 21.76 14.71 21.16
N SER A 409 21.43 15.58 20.19
CA SER A 409 22.42 16.31 19.39
C SER A 409 23.25 17.26 20.25
N ASP A 410 22.61 18.00 21.17
CA ASP A 410 23.29 18.86 22.13
C ASP A 410 24.25 18.05 23.03
N MET A 411 23.76 16.93 23.55
CA MET A 411 24.56 16.06 24.41
C MET A 411 25.73 15.41 23.66
N LYS A 412 25.53 15.06 22.38
CA LYS A 412 26.61 14.58 21.51
C LYS A 412 27.68 15.65 21.30
N ALA A 413 27.31 16.92 21.11
CA ALA A 413 28.25 18.01 20.99
C ALA A 413 29.07 18.21 22.29
N VAL A 414 28.44 18.10 23.45
CA VAL A 414 29.13 18.14 24.76
C VAL A 414 30.12 16.98 24.88
N LEU A 415 29.73 15.77 24.50
CA LEU A 415 30.60 14.61 24.53
C LEU A 415 31.84 14.78 23.66
N GLU A 416 31.69 15.26 22.43
CA GLU A 416 32.84 15.52 21.53
C GLU A 416 33.75 16.64 22.07
N LYS A 417 33.16 17.69 22.67
CA LYS A 417 33.95 18.73 23.34
C LYS A 417 34.77 18.19 24.51
N GLU A 418 34.21 17.31 25.34
CA GLU A 418 34.98 16.71 26.44
C GLU A 418 36.04 15.73 25.95
N LYS A 419 35.76 14.95 24.90
CA LYS A 419 36.77 14.10 24.26
C LYS A 419 37.97 14.92 23.76
N THR A 420 37.73 16.06 23.10
CA THR A 420 38.84 16.91 22.62
C THR A 420 39.66 17.50 23.77
N LYS A 421 39.03 17.88 24.89
CA LYS A 421 39.74 18.32 26.10
C LYS A 421 40.59 17.23 26.72
N VAL A 422 40.06 16.01 26.84
CA VAL A 422 40.82 14.85 27.38
C VAL A 422 42.03 14.56 26.50
N LEU A 423 41.87 14.58 25.18
CA LEU A 423 42.97 14.41 24.24
C LEU A 423 44.04 15.50 24.41
N ALA A 424 43.63 16.76 24.49
CA ALA A 424 44.55 17.88 24.70
C ALA A 424 45.31 17.78 26.04
N ALA A 425 44.64 17.38 27.12
CA ALA A 425 45.27 17.19 28.43
C ALA A 425 46.25 16.00 28.47
N SER A 426 46.06 15.01 27.59
CA SER A 426 46.94 13.85 27.47
C SER A 426 48.13 14.05 26.51
N ALA A 427 48.20 15.19 25.82
CA ALA A 427 49.28 15.49 24.90
C ALA A 427 50.59 15.71 25.68
N PRO A 428 51.71 15.08 25.27
CA PRO A 428 53.00 15.29 25.92
C PRO A 428 53.49 16.73 25.70
N LEU A 429 54.04 17.33 26.75
CA LEU A 429 54.67 18.65 26.67
C LEU A 429 55.89 18.60 25.73
N THR A 430 56.05 19.65 24.93
CA THR A 430 57.12 19.76 23.94
C THR A 430 58.36 20.40 24.54
N LEU A 431 59.52 20.24 23.91
CA LEU A 431 60.78 20.84 24.38
C LEU A 431 60.70 22.38 24.43
N ASP A 432 59.95 22.99 23.50
CA ASP A 432 59.71 24.44 23.44
C ASP A 432 58.87 24.96 24.63
N ASP A 433 58.15 24.09 25.35
CA ASP A 433 57.43 24.48 26.57
C ASP A 433 58.37 24.64 27.78
N PHE A 434 59.65 24.25 27.65
CA PHE A 434 60.66 24.25 28.73
C PHE A 434 61.87 25.16 28.47
N VAL A 435 61.97 25.80 27.31
CA VAL A 435 63.08 26.68 26.89
C VAL A 435 62.54 28.08 26.67
#